data_AF-A0A662IGW6-F1
#
_entry.id   AF-A0A662IGW6-F1
#
_cell.length_a   1.000
_cell.length_b   1.000
_cell.length_c   1.000
_cell.angle_alpha   90.00
_cell.angle_beta   90.00
_cell.angle_gamma   90.00
#
_symmetry.space_group_name_H-M   'P 1'
#
loop_
_entity.id
_entity.type
_entity.pdbx_description
1 polymer ?
#
loop_
_entity_poly.entity_id
_entity_poly.type
_entity_poly.pdbx_seq_one_letter_code
_entity_poly.pdbx_strand_id
1 'polypeptide(L)'
;MVDLGARRVAKELWETGADRASIFVVAEGKVFFDPQAELYAQCLLKPVKGCEKDLLREFIKEAKEVGLKVAATIVCTVDPLHAKEHPEVRVRDVYGNSHGYALCP
;
A
#
# COMPACT_ATOMS: atom_id res chain seq x y z
N MET A 1 -4.75 -0.07 -24.96
CA MET A 1 -4.44 -1.34 -24.29
C MET A 1 -5.40 -1.45 -23.12
N VAL A 2 -6.40 -2.34 -23.20
CA VAL A 2 -7.46 -2.44 -22.18
C VAL A 2 -6.87 -3.16 -20.97
N ASP A 3 -6.75 -2.47 -19.84
CA ASP A 3 -6.36 -3.09 -18.57
C ASP A 3 -7.53 -3.93 -18.07
N LEU A 4 -7.49 -5.23 -18.38
CA LEU A 4 -8.52 -6.18 -18.01
C LEU A 4 -8.39 -6.65 -16.56
N GLY A 5 -7.32 -6.29 -15.84
CA GLY A 5 -7.01 -6.83 -14.51
C GLY A 5 -8.01 -6.41 -13.45
N ALA A 6 -8.09 -5.10 -13.16
CA ALA A 6 -8.94 -4.57 -12.09
C ALA A 6 -10.42 -4.89 -12.31
N ARG A 7 -10.92 -4.74 -13.56
CA ARG A 7 -12.31 -5.02 -13.91
C ARG A 7 -12.68 -6.48 -13.73
N ARG A 8 -11.82 -7.39 -14.20
CA ARG A 8 -12.04 -8.82 -14.05
C ARG A 8 -12.07 -9.21 -12.57
N VAL A 9 -11.11 -8.74 -11.78
CA VAL A 9 -11.06 -9.02 -10.34
C VAL A 9 -12.28 -8.48 -9.61
N ALA A 10 -12.71 -7.24 -9.89
CA ALA A 10 -13.90 -6.66 -9.27
C ALA A 10 -15.16 -7.47 -9.59
N LYS A 11 -15.33 -7.88 -10.85
CA LYS A 11 -16.45 -8.71 -11.30
C LYS A 11 -16.43 -10.10 -10.66
N GLU A 12 -15.28 -10.77 -10.65
CA GLU A 12 -15.13 -12.08 -10.02
C GLU A 12 -15.47 -12.02 -8.52
N LEU A 13 -14.97 -11.01 -7.79
CA LEU A 13 -15.30 -10.81 -6.37
C LEU A 13 -16.80 -10.59 -6.17
N TRP A 14 -17.43 -9.76 -6.99
CA TRP A 14 -18.87 -9.54 -6.92
C TRP A 14 -19.67 -10.82 -7.21
N GLU A 15 -19.25 -11.62 -8.20
CA GLU A 15 -19.87 -12.91 -8.53
C GLU A 15 -19.76 -13.95 -7.39
N THR A 16 -18.77 -13.83 -6.51
CA THR A 16 -18.69 -14.64 -5.27
C THR A 16 -19.69 -14.20 -4.18
N GLY A 17 -20.38 -13.07 -4.37
CA GLY A 17 -21.27 -12.47 -3.38
C GLY A 17 -20.56 -11.57 -2.36
N ALA A 18 -19.31 -11.19 -2.61
CA ALA A 18 -18.58 -10.27 -1.74
C ALA A 18 -19.17 -8.85 -1.82
N ASP A 19 -19.38 -8.21 -0.67
CA ASP A 19 -19.82 -6.80 -0.58
C ASP A 19 -18.64 -5.83 -0.38
N ARG A 20 -17.46 -6.36 -0.03
CA ARG A 20 -16.23 -5.61 0.24
C ARG A 20 -14.99 -6.38 -0.21
N ALA A 21 -14.03 -5.65 -0.77
CA ALA A 21 -12.65 -6.08 -0.99
C ALA A 21 -11.68 -5.30 -0.11
N SER A 22 -10.69 -6.00 0.46
CA SER A 22 -9.55 -5.37 1.14
C SER A 22 -8.34 -5.48 0.24
N ILE A 23 -7.70 -4.36 -0.09
CA ILE A 23 -6.55 -4.32 -0.99
C ILE A 23 -5.36 -3.69 -0.28
N PHE A 24 -4.19 -4.32 -0.38
CA PHE A 24 -2.95 -3.74 0.12
C PHE A 24 -2.52 -2.60 -0.80
N VAL A 25 -2.51 -1.38 -0.28
CA VAL A 25 -2.10 -0.17 -1.00
C VAL A 25 -0.74 0.35 -0.57
N VAL A 26 -0.30 -0.08 0.62
CA VAL A 26 1.07 0.07 1.10
C VAL A 26 1.54 -1.27 1.63
N ALA A 27 2.61 -1.81 1.06
CA ALA A 27 3.20 -3.08 1.46
C ALA A 27 4.69 -3.09 1.10
N GLU A 28 5.50 -3.77 1.93
CA GLU A 28 6.95 -3.91 1.73
C GLU A 28 7.68 -2.57 1.55
N GLY A 29 7.17 -1.50 2.18
CA GLY A 29 7.69 -0.14 2.06
C GLY A 29 7.38 0.59 0.76
N LYS A 30 6.48 0.03 -0.06
CA LYS A 30 6.04 0.62 -1.32
C LYS A 30 4.59 1.04 -1.28
N VAL A 31 4.27 2.10 -2.02
CA VAL A 31 2.90 2.58 -2.26
C VAL A 31 2.45 2.20 -3.68
N PHE A 32 1.19 1.79 -3.82
CA PHE A 32 0.59 1.34 -5.10
C PHE A 32 -0.52 2.30 -5.59
N PHE A 33 -0.36 3.57 -5.25
CA PHE A 33 -1.17 4.70 -5.67
C PHE A 33 -0.26 5.91 -5.88
N ASP A 34 -0.77 7.00 -6.45
CA ASP A 34 0.02 8.23 -6.61
C ASP A 34 -0.01 9.06 -5.32
N PRO A 35 1.09 9.13 -4.54
CA PRO A 35 1.13 9.95 -3.35
C PRO A 35 1.26 11.43 -3.72
N GLN A 36 0.59 12.31 -2.97
CA GLN A 36 0.75 13.76 -3.10
C GLN A 36 2.06 14.19 -2.43
N ALA A 37 3.09 14.45 -3.22
CA ALA A 37 4.46 14.69 -2.75
C ALA A 37 4.56 15.81 -1.69
N GLU A 38 3.75 16.85 -1.84
CA GLU A 38 3.65 17.99 -0.95
C GLU A 38 3.26 17.60 0.49
N LEU A 39 2.42 16.57 0.66
CA LEU A 39 2.00 16.10 1.99
C LEU A 39 3.13 15.42 2.76
N TYR A 40 4.14 14.92 2.04
CA TYR A 40 5.28 14.22 2.62
C TYR A 40 6.55 15.07 2.62
N ALA A 41 6.48 16.36 2.24
CA ALA A 41 7.65 17.21 2.05
C ALA A 41 8.54 17.30 3.30
N GLN A 42 7.94 17.30 4.50
CA GLN A 42 8.64 17.40 5.78
C GLN A 42 8.95 16.04 6.44
N CYS A 43 8.40 14.94 5.92
CA CYS A 43 8.63 13.61 6.47
C CYS A 43 10.06 13.13 6.20
N LEU A 44 10.69 12.48 7.18
CA LEU A 44 11.99 11.82 6.95
C LEU A 44 11.85 10.71 5.91
N LEU A 45 10.85 9.84 6.09
CA LEU A 45 10.54 8.75 5.18
C LEU A 45 9.64 9.25 4.05
N LYS A 46 10.03 9.00 2.80
CA LYS A 46 9.30 9.44 1.60
C LYS A 46 8.61 8.24 0.96
N PRO A 47 7.34 8.35 0.51
CA PRO A 47 6.69 7.27 -0.21
C PRO A 47 7.51 6.81 -1.42
N VAL A 48 7.72 5.51 -1.55
CA VAL A 48 8.38 4.90 -2.71
C VAL A 48 7.33 4.18 -3.54
N LYS A 49 7.16 4.56 -4.82
CA LYS A 49 6.19 3.91 -5.71
C LYS A 49 6.61 2.46 -5.99
N GLY A 50 5.67 1.53 -5.85
CA GLY A 50 5.86 0.12 -6.21
C GLY A 50 5.66 -0.16 -7.70
N CYS A 51 4.93 0.71 -8.40
CA CYS A 51 4.72 0.68 -9.84
C CYS A 51 4.35 2.06 -10.37
N GLU A 52 4.43 2.27 -11.68
CA GLU A 52 4.06 3.54 -12.32
C GLU A 52 2.57 3.86 -12.26
N LYS A 53 1.71 2.84 -12.24
CA LYS A 53 0.25 3.01 -12.24
C LYS A 53 -0.31 3.30 -10.84
N ASP A 54 -1.42 4.03 -10.80
CA ASP A 54 -2.28 4.17 -9.62
C ASP A 54 -3.30 3.02 -9.57
N LEU A 55 -2.87 1.89 -9.01
CA LEU A 55 -3.68 0.67 -8.94
C LEU A 55 -4.89 0.84 -8.02
N LEU A 56 -4.77 1.64 -6.96
CA LEU A 56 -5.89 1.95 -6.07
C LEU A 56 -7.01 2.67 -6.82
N ARG A 57 -6.67 3.71 -7.57
CA ARG A 57 -7.64 4.49 -8.35
C ARG A 57 -8.29 3.65 -9.44
N GLU A 58 -7.52 2.84 -10.14
CA GLU A 58 -8.04 1.91 -11.16
C GLU A 58 -9.04 0.92 -10.53
N PHE A 59 -8.68 0.30 -9.40
CA PHE A 59 -9.56 -0.67 -8.75
C PHE A 59 -10.82 -0.05 -8.17
N ILE A 60 -10.74 1.13 -7.54
CA ILE A 60 -11.91 1.86 -7.02
C ILE A 60 -12.91 2.15 -8.13
N LYS A 61 -12.42 2.56 -9.31
CA LYS A 61 -13.27 2.85 -10.46
C LYS A 61 -14.08 1.62 -10.86
N GLU A 62 -13.43 0.47 -11.04
CA GLU A 62 -14.09 -0.76 -11.47
C GLU A 62 -14.97 -1.38 -10.38
N ALA A 63 -14.56 -1.31 -9.11
CA ALA A 63 -15.35 -1.77 -7.96
C ALA A 63 -16.67 -1.01 -7.83
N LYS A 64 -16.67 0.30 -8.14
CA LYS A 64 -17.87 1.13 -8.14
C LYS A 64 -18.91 0.67 -9.17
N GLU A 65 -18.48 0.19 -10.33
CA GLU A 65 -19.39 -0.29 -11.39
C GLU A 65 -20.21 -1.52 -10.96
N VAL A 66 -19.68 -2.33 -10.05
CA VAL A 66 -20.34 -3.54 -9.52
C VAL A 66 -20.88 -3.37 -8.09
N GLY A 67 -20.78 -2.17 -7.51
CA GLY A 67 -21.25 -1.89 -6.15
C GLY A 67 -20.39 -2.49 -5.02
N LEU A 68 -19.14 -2.86 -5.31
CA LEU A 68 -18.21 -3.44 -4.36
C LEU A 68 -17.54 -2.34 -3.51
N LYS A 69 -17.57 -2.47 -2.17
CA LYS A 69 -16.86 -1.56 -1.27
C LYS A 69 -15.37 -1.88 -1.27
N VAL A 70 -14.53 -0.86 -1.19
CA VAL A 70 -13.07 -1.02 -1.14
C VAL A 70 -12.54 -0.56 0.21
N ALA A 71 -11.76 -1.41 0.88
CA ALA A 71 -10.97 -1.07 2.05
C ALA A 71 -9.49 -1.05 1.65
N ALA A 72 -8.82 0.07 1.92
CA ALA A 72 -7.40 0.23 1.69
C ALA A 72 -6.62 -0.27 2.93
N THR A 73 -5.82 -1.32 2.74
CA THR A 73 -4.93 -1.87 3.76
C THR A 73 -3.54 -1.26 3.63
N ILE A 74 -3.06 -0.66 4.72
CA ILE A 74 -1.75 0.00 4.80
C ILE A 74 -0.91 -0.76 5.82
N VAL A 75 0.24 -1.27 5.40
CA VAL A 75 1.25 -1.82 6.31
C VAL A 75 2.13 -0.67 6.78
N CYS A 76 2.06 -0.34 8.07
CA CYS A 76 2.76 0.83 8.62
C CYS A 76 4.17 0.53 9.10
N THR A 77 4.32 -0.38 10.08
CA THR A 77 5.58 -0.58 10.79
C THR A 77 6.46 -1.67 10.20
N VAL A 78 5.90 -2.58 9.41
CA VAL A 78 6.65 -3.62 8.68
C VAL A 78 7.04 -3.04 7.32
N ASP A 79 8.19 -2.37 7.29
CA ASP A 79 8.69 -1.61 6.15
C ASP A 79 10.19 -1.91 5.94
N PRO A 80 10.51 -3.00 5.24
CA PRO A 80 11.90 -3.40 5.03
C PRO A 80 12.69 -2.41 4.17
N LEU A 81 12.03 -1.68 3.27
CA LEU A 81 12.67 -0.73 2.37
C LEU A 81 13.20 0.47 3.17
N HIS A 82 12.32 1.16 3.89
CA HIS A 82 12.72 2.31 4.70
C HIS A 82 13.58 1.90 5.87
N ALA A 83 13.33 0.74 6.49
CA ALA A 83 14.21 0.23 7.52
C ALA A 83 15.64 0.09 6.96
N LYS A 84 15.83 -0.51 5.78
CA LYS A 84 17.16 -0.68 5.18
C LYS A 84 17.89 0.66 4.98
N GLU A 85 17.18 1.67 4.47
CA GLU A 85 17.74 2.97 4.11
C GLU A 85 17.92 3.92 5.31
N HIS A 86 17.11 3.75 6.35
CA HIS A 86 17.09 4.59 7.56
C HIS A 86 17.23 3.74 8.84
N PRO A 87 18.45 3.27 9.17
CA PRO A 87 18.68 2.49 10.38
C PRO A 87 18.32 3.20 11.69
N GLU A 88 18.35 4.53 11.69
CA GLU A 88 18.04 5.39 12.83
C GLU A 88 16.58 5.33 13.29
N VAL A 89 15.65 4.96 12.41
CA VAL A 89 14.21 4.84 12.72
C VAL A 89 13.74 3.40 12.95
N ARG A 90 14.65 2.43 12.98
CA ARG A 90 14.29 1.02 13.24
C ARG A 90 13.88 0.83 14.69
N VAL A 91 12.97 -0.12 14.92
CA VAL A 91 12.76 -0.66 16.27
C VAL A 91 14.08 -1.19 16.80
N ARG A 92 14.37 -0.92 18.07
CA ARG A 92 15.51 -1.50 18.78
C ARG A 92 15.03 -2.43 19.87
N ASP A 93 15.74 -3.54 20.05
CA ASP A 93 15.51 -4.41 21.20
C ASP A 93 16.12 -3.81 22.48
N VAL A 94 15.92 -4.51 23.61
CA VAL A 94 16.42 -4.10 24.93
C VAL A 94 17.95 -4.08 25.03
N TYR A 95 18.66 -4.69 24.08
CA TYR A 95 20.11 -4.70 24.00
C TYR A 95 20.66 -3.66 23.01
N GLY A 96 19.77 -2.89 22.36
CA GLY A 96 20.11 -1.86 21.39
C GLY A 96 20.29 -2.38 19.96
N ASN A 97 20.01 -3.66 19.67
CA ASN A 97 20.09 -4.18 18.32
C ASN A 97 18.91 -3.66 17.48
N SER A 98 19.21 -3.19 16.27
CA SER A 98 18.20 -2.69 15.35
C SER A 98 17.51 -3.82 14.59
N HIS A 99 16.18 -3.80 14.56
CA HIS A 99 15.38 -4.79 13.85
C HIS A 99 15.48 -4.63 12.33
N GLY A 100 15.59 -5.74 11.59
CA GLY A 100 15.93 -5.70 10.17
C GLY A 100 14.87 -5.12 9.23
N TYR A 101 13.61 -5.10 9.65
CA TYR A 101 12.47 -4.75 8.78
C TYR A 101 11.37 -3.94 9.46
N ALA A 102 11.52 -3.57 10.74
CA ALA A 102 10.47 -2.88 11.49
C ALA A 102 10.87 -1.45 11.85
N LEU A 103 9.96 -0.51 11.64
CA LEU A 103 10.09 0.89 12.01
C LEU A 103 9.53 1.13 13.42
N CYS A 104 10.17 2.02 14.16
CA CYS A 104 9.62 2.54 15.41
C CYS A 104 8.40 3.42 15.10
N PRO A 105 7.23 3.16 15.70
CA PRO A 105 6.02 3.96 15.49
C PRO A 105 6.14 5.37 16.06
#